data_AF-A0A6B3I1R5-F1
#
_entry.id   AF-A0A6B3I1R5-F1
#
_cell.length_a   1.000
_cell.length_b   1.000
_cell.length_c   1.000
_cell.angle_alpha   90.00
_cell.angle_beta   90.00
_cell.angle_gamma   90.00
#
_symmetry.space_group_name_H-M   'P 1'
#
loop_
_entity.id
_entity.type
_entity.pdbx_description
1 polymer ?
#
loop_
_entity_poly.entity_id
_entity_poly.type
_entity_poly.pdbx_seq_one_letter_code
_entity_poly.pdbx_strand_id
1 'polypeptide(L)' 'MTTDTTTAEATAVSAPGETVLDARGVTMRFGGLTAVRSVDLTVNSGEIV' A
#
# COMPACT_ATOMS: atom_id res chain seq x y z
N MET A 1 18.65 -34.96 5.32
CA MET A 1 18.25 -33.54 5.24
C MET A 1 18.05 -33.24 3.78
N THR A 2 16.81 -33.12 3.32
CA THR A 2 16.49 -32.73 1.93
C THR A 2 15.84 -31.35 2.01
N THR A 3 16.30 -30.40 1.20
CA THR A 3 15.77 -29.04 1.19
C THR A 3 14.88 -28.88 -0.03
N ASP A 4 13.61 -28.55 0.18
CA ASP A 4 12.70 -28.16 -0.89
C ASP A 4 12.92 -26.68 -1.22
N THR A 5 13.41 -26.41 -2.43
CA THR A 5 13.49 -25.04 -2.97
C THR A 5 12.15 -24.70 -3.61
N THR A 6 11.40 -23.80 -2.98
CA THR A 6 10.20 -23.22 -3.56
C THR A 6 10.56 -21.98 -4.39
N THR A 7 10.21 -21.99 -5.68
CA THR A 7 10.35 -20.82 -6.56
C THR A 7 9.06 -20.00 -6.45
N ALA A 8 9.16 -18.77 -5.93
CA ALA A 8 8.03 -17.86 -5.88
C ALA A 8 7.65 -17.41 -7.31
N GLU A 9 6.35 -17.49 -7.63
CA GLU A 9 5.80 -17.01 -8.89
C GLU A 9 5.89 -15.48 -8.95
N ALA A 10 6.32 -14.94 -10.09
CA ALA A 10 6.48 -13.52 -10.28
C ALA A 10 5.09 -12.84 -10.31
N THR A 11 4.80 -12.01 -9.31
CA THR A 11 3.59 -11.19 -9.27
C THR A 11 3.67 -10.12 -10.37
N ALA A 12 2.62 -10.00 -11.18
CA ALA A 12 2.53 -8.98 -12.23
C ALA A 12 2.59 -7.56 -11.61
N VAL A 13 3.36 -6.68 -12.23
CA VAL A 13 3.49 -5.27 -11.82
C VAL A 13 2.32 -4.47 -12.37
N SER A 14 1.63 -3.70 -11.52
CA SER A 14 0.56 -2.79 -11.94
C SER A 14 1.04 -1.77 -12.98
N ALA A 15 0.21 -1.49 -13.97
CA ALA A 15 0.54 -0.57 -15.05
C ALA A 15 0.76 0.86 -14.51
N PRO A 16 1.66 1.68 -15.10
CA PRO A 16 1.85 3.06 -14.67
C PRO A 16 0.53 3.85 -14.67
N GLY A 17 0.28 4.61 -13.61
CA GLY A 17 -0.96 5.37 -13.47
C GLY A 17 -2.19 4.56 -13.03
N GLU A 18 -2.09 3.24 -12.91
CA GLU A 18 -3.11 2.42 -12.26
C GLU A 18 -3.20 2.79 -10.78
N THR A 19 -4.39 3.05 -10.26
CA THR A 19 -4.57 3.33 -8.82
C THR A 19 -4.26 2.09 -8.01
N VAL A 20 -3.25 2.18 -7.15
CA VAL A 20 -2.82 1.08 -6.26
C VAL A 20 -3.32 1.27 -4.83
N LEU A 21 -3.66 2.51 -4.44
CA LEU A 21 -4.32 2.83 -3.18
C LEU A 21 -5.36 3.92 -3.41
N ASP A 22 -6.61 3.67 -3.00
CA ASP A 22 -7.64 4.70 -2.81
C ASP A 22 -8.10 4.63 -1.36
N ALA A 23 -7.63 5.57 -0.56
CA ALA A 23 -7.94 5.66 0.85
C ALA A 23 -8.82 6.87 1.10
N ARG A 24 -9.96 6.66 1.77
CA ARG A 24 -10.95 7.71 2.06
C ARG A 24 -11.17 7.86 3.56
N GLY A 25 -11.26 9.09 4.03
CA GLY A 25 -11.56 9.43 5.42
C GLY A 25 -10.55 8.91 6.43
N VAL A 26 -9.30 8.69 6.02
CA VAL A 26 -8.24 8.13 6.87
C VAL A 26 -8.10 8.96 8.13
N THR A 27 -8.23 8.29 9.27
CA THR A 27 -8.07 8.89 10.58
C THR A 27 -7.07 8.04 11.36
N MET A 28 -5.98 8.66 11.79
CA MET A 28 -4.94 8.00 12.58
C MET A 28 -4.81 8.70 13.92
N ARG A 29 -4.63 7.90 14.97
CA ARG A 29 -4.39 8.40 16.32
C ARG A 29 -3.02 7.99 16.77
N PHE A 30 -2.33 8.93 17.42
CA PHE A 30 -1.07 8.67 18.08
C PHE A 30 -1.20 9.12 19.53
N GLY A 31 -1.22 8.15 20.44
CA GLY A 31 -1.58 8.37 21.84
C GLY A 31 -2.98 8.98 21.99
N GLY A 32 -3.08 10.06 22.78
CA GLY A 32 -4.33 10.77 23.03
C GLY A 32 -4.82 11.63 21.86
N LEU A 33 -3.98 11.91 20.87
CA LEU A 33 -4.25 12.89 19.82
C LEU A 33 -4.70 12.23 18.52
N THR A 34 -5.50 12.96 17.74
CA THR A 34 -5.75 12.62 16.34
C THR A 34 -4.61 13.18 15.50
N ALA A 35 -3.79 12.30 14.93
CA ALA A 35 -2.64 12.66 14.10
C ALA A 35 -3.03 12.89 12.63
N VAL A 36 -3.99 12.12 12.13
CA VAL A 36 -4.57 12.28 10.78
C VAL A 36 -6.07 12.34 10.95
N ARG A 37 -6.75 13.28 10.28
CA ARG A 37 -8.18 13.48 10.40
C ARG A 37 -8.83 13.55 9.03
N SER A 38 -9.65 12.54 8.72
CA SER A 38 -10.50 12.49 7.54
C SER A 38 -9.76 12.82 6.23
N VAL A 39 -8.59 12.22 6.04
CA VAL A 39 -7.78 12.44 4.83
C VAL A 39 -8.19 11.47 3.73
N ASP A 40 -8.36 12.01 2.54
CA ASP A 40 -8.48 11.24 1.30
C ASP A 40 -7.13 11.24 0.59
N LEU A 41 -6.65 10.06 0.18
CA LEU A 41 -5.38 9.86 -0.52
C LEU A 41 -5.57 8.84 -1.63
N THR A 42 -5.17 9.20 -2.84
CA THR A 42 -5.03 8.28 -3.96
C THR A 42 -3.56 8.16 -4.31
N VAL A 43 -3.04 6.94 -4.44
CA VAL A 43 -1.67 6.66 -4.88
C VAL A 43 -1.74 5.79 -6.12
N ASN A 44 -1.01 6.19 -7.15
CA ASN A 44 -0.94 5.46 -8.40
C ASN A 44 0.37 4.66 -8.52
N SER A 45 0.36 3.63 -9.37
CA SER A 45 1.56 2.81 -9.63
C SER A 45 2.69 3.69 -10.15
N GLY A 46 3.84 3.61 -9.48
CA GLY A 46 5.04 4.39 -9.77
C GLY A 46 5.15 5.72 -8.99
N GLU A 47 4.15 6.08 -8.19
CA GLU A 47 4.18 7.28 -7.35
C GLU A 47 4.93 7.04 -6.02
N ILE A 48 5.69 8.04 -5.56
CA ILE A 48 6.34 8.06 -4.25
C ILE A 48 5.80 9.29 -3.50
N VAL A 49 5.17 9.04 -2.35
CA VAL A 49 4.42 10.01 -1.53
C VAL A 49 4.92 10.06 -0.10
#